data_AF-A0A9W9U3Z4-F1
#
_entry.id   AF-A0A9W9U3Z4-F1
#
_cell.length_a   1.000
_cell.length_b   1.000
_cell.length_c   1.000
_cell.angle_alpha   90.00
_cell.angle_beta   90.00
_cell.angle_gamma   90.00
#
_symmetry.space_group_name_H-M   'P 1'
#
loop_
_entity.id
_entity.type
_entity.pdbx_description
1 polymer ?
#
loop_
_entity_poly.entity_id
_entity_poly.type
_entity_poly.pdbx_seq_one_letter_code
_entity_poly.pdbx_strand_id
1 'polypeptide(L)'
;MDKFLIGPTFHETHHISFVSRLVQPTPVLRDAAVACAAVLFGDQLAEYAKPSVEVGHKRAASVVSALRSFNISSEQDLVVALILGVSMVTFAMHVQKGNAYLISHYTLSLIKTQNADLSALDSSTIDLLMCLISTETFECLLRSYKPTIRIDLRGRENRVDRYVGLSAPIFAHFYDICEVSSSIRHSEVTRPEILRHLETVHDGVCHWQPLTPVDFLERFTKAEVVNMMAQAKVLRLAAMLIIHRIYHPYGQSDKEGLMLSKAIISEFERVLQLSQRSIPCTALAYLVACFEISGMEERSSAIERSEKVVTFSKQAQLNFKTKVNLVWNAKDHGCQFYWFQLDDYIGT
;
A
#
# COMPACT_ATOMS: atom_id res chain seq x y z
N MET A 1 -1.20 -16.17 6.06
CA MET A 1 -0.40 -15.34 5.12
C MET A 1 -1.04 -15.22 3.74
N ASP A 2 -2.03 -16.07 3.42
CA ASP A 2 -2.70 -16.11 2.11
C ASP A 2 -3.50 -14.86 1.76
N LYS A 3 -3.93 -14.06 2.75
CA LYS A 3 -4.64 -12.79 2.53
C LYS A 3 -3.79 -11.71 1.83
N PHE A 4 -2.47 -11.86 1.87
CA PHE A 4 -1.50 -10.88 1.39
C PHE A 4 -1.16 -11.09 -0.08
N LEU A 5 -1.34 -12.31 -0.57
CA LEU A 5 -0.95 -12.73 -1.89
C LEU A 5 -2.11 -12.59 -2.86
N ILE A 6 -1.80 -12.36 -4.13
CA ILE A 6 -2.78 -12.29 -5.21
C ILE A 6 -3.60 -13.57 -5.33
N GLY A 7 -2.98 -14.71 -5.05
CA GLY A 7 -3.66 -15.98 -5.01
C GLY A 7 -2.72 -17.17 -4.78
N PRO A 8 -3.27 -18.39 -4.93
CA PRO A 8 -2.61 -19.62 -4.54
C PRO A 8 -1.31 -19.92 -5.28
N THR A 9 -1.14 -19.44 -6.52
CA THR A 9 0.07 -19.68 -7.33
C THR A 9 1.31 -19.08 -6.67
N PHE A 10 1.14 -18.10 -5.79
CA PHE A 10 2.23 -17.47 -5.05
C PHE A 10 2.49 -18.12 -3.68
N HIS A 11 1.63 -19.02 -3.20
CA HIS A 11 1.70 -19.53 -1.83
C HIS A 11 2.96 -20.35 -1.57
N GLU A 12 3.25 -21.32 -2.44
CA GLU A 12 4.39 -22.23 -2.24
C GLU A 12 5.72 -21.48 -2.27
N THR A 13 5.92 -20.65 -3.30
CA THR A 13 7.14 -19.84 -3.44
C THR A 13 7.28 -18.80 -2.32
N HIS A 14 6.18 -18.21 -1.86
CA HIS A 14 6.19 -17.34 -0.69
C HIS A 14 6.53 -18.10 0.60
N HIS A 15 5.93 -19.26 0.82
CA HIS A 15 6.19 -20.07 1.99
C HIS A 15 7.64 -20.57 2.04
N ILE A 16 8.17 -21.10 0.93
CA ILE A 16 9.56 -21.56 0.83
C ILE A 16 10.52 -20.38 1.07
N SER A 17 10.29 -19.23 0.43
CA SER A 17 11.14 -18.05 0.61
C SER A 17 11.10 -17.54 2.05
N PHE A 18 9.91 -17.47 2.66
CA PHE A 18 9.76 -17.01 4.04
C PHE A 18 10.40 -17.98 5.04
N VAL A 19 10.10 -19.28 4.95
CA VAL A 19 10.64 -20.29 5.88
C VAL A 19 12.15 -20.44 5.73
N SER A 20 12.69 -20.53 4.52
CA SER A 20 14.14 -20.66 4.30
C SER A 20 14.91 -19.47 4.89
N ARG A 21 14.34 -18.26 4.82
CA ARG A 21 14.92 -17.04 5.40
C ARG A 21 14.79 -16.99 6.93
N LEU A 22 13.71 -17.54 7.51
CA LEU A 22 13.50 -17.59 8.96
C LEU A 22 14.34 -18.65 9.69
N VAL A 23 14.72 -19.73 9.01
CA VAL A 23 15.55 -20.81 9.60
C VAL A 23 17.03 -20.39 9.69
N GLN A 24 17.40 -19.25 9.11
CA GLN A 24 18.76 -18.71 9.25
C GLN A 24 19.13 -18.45 10.71
N PRO A 25 20.40 -18.67 11.11
CA PRO A 25 20.85 -18.63 12.51
C PRO A 25 21.00 -17.21 13.07
N THR A 26 20.15 -16.25 12.68
CA THR A 26 20.22 -14.86 13.12
C THR A 26 19.14 -14.59 14.16
N PRO A 27 19.49 -14.27 15.43
CA PRO A 27 18.50 -14.06 16.50
C PRO A 27 17.41 -13.03 16.17
N VAL A 28 17.76 -11.96 15.44
CA VAL A 28 16.82 -10.91 15.04
C VAL A 28 15.73 -11.40 14.08
N LEU A 29 16.04 -12.34 13.17
CA LEU A 29 15.05 -12.92 12.26
C LEU A 29 14.04 -13.79 13.02
N ARG A 30 14.49 -14.46 14.08
CA ARG A 30 13.60 -15.22 14.98
C ARG A 30 12.68 -14.28 15.75
N ASP A 31 13.20 -13.17 16.27
CA ASP A 31 12.37 -12.16 16.93
C ASP A 31 11.32 -11.59 15.96
N ALA A 32 11.69 -11.32 14.70
CA ALA A 32 10.75 -10.88 13.67
C ALA A 32 9.64 -11.91 13.40
N ALA A 33 10.01 -13.20 13.28
CA ALA A 33 9.03 -14.27 13.11
C ALA A 33 8.05 -14.36 14.28
N VAL A 34 8.55 -14.32 15.52
CA VAL A 34 7.72 -14.39 16.72
C VAL A 34 6.79 -13.18 16.82
N ALA A 35 7.27 -11.98 16.50
CA ALA A 35 6.45 -10.77 16.47
C ALA A 35 5.28 -10.93 15.47
N CYS A 36 5.56 -11.34 14.24
CA CYS A 36 4.51 -11.58 13.23
C CYS A 36 3.54 -12.68 13.66
N ALA A 37 4.05 -13.81 14.17
CA ALA A 37 3.22 -14.91 14.63
C ALA A 37 2.26 -14.47 15.76
N ALA A 38 2.75 -13.69 16.72
CA ALA A 38 1.96 -13.19 17.84
C ALA A 38 0.71 -12.42 17.39
N VAL A 39 0.83 -11.55 16.39
CA VAL A 39 -0.31 -10.76 15.87
C VAL A 39 -1.19 -11.55 14.91
N LEU A 40 -0.60 -12.41 14.06
CA LEU A 40 -1.36 -13.19 13.08
C LEU A 40 -2.22 -14.27 13.76
N PHE A 41 -1.70 -14.91 14.83
CA PHE A 41 -2.49 -15.87 15.63
C PHE A 41 -3.39 -15.17 16.64
N GLY A 42 -2.96 -14.03 17.20
CA GLY A 42 -3.79 -13.23 18.12
C GLY A 42 -5.10 -12.74 17.48
N ASP A 43 -5.08 -12.43 16.19
CA ASP A 43 -6.29 -12.05 15.44
C ASP A 43 -7.25 -13.22 15.17
N GLN A 44 -6.76 -14.47 15.24
CA GLN A 44 -7.51 -15.69 14.92
C GLN A 44 -7.99 -16.47 16.14
N LEU A 45 -7.25 -16.44 17.25
CA LEU A 45 -7.49 -17.28 18.42
C LEU A 45 -7.53 -16.43 19.70
N ALA A 46 -8.74 -16.16 20.19
CA ALA A 46 -8.99 -15.32 21.37
C ALA A 46 -8.28 -15.81 22.65
N GLU A 47 -7.99 -17.12 22.74
CA GLU A 47 -7.31 -17.76 23.87
C GLU A 47 -5.83 -17.35 24.03
N TYR A 48 -5.20 -16.82 22.97
CA TYR A 48 -3.78 -16.42 22.99
C TYR A 48 -3.56 -14.91 23.15
N ALA A 49 -4.63 -14.11 23.28
CA ALA A 49 -4.60 -12.68 22.97
C ALA A 49 -3.74 -11.79 23.88
N LYS A 50 -3.61 -12.06 25.18
CA LYS A 50 -2.87 -11.14 26.09
C LYS A 50 -1.37 -11.47 26.23
N PRO A 51 -0.96 -12.70 26.61
CA PRO A 51 0.46 -13.01 26.80
C PRO A 51 1.24 -13.03 25.47
N SER A 52 0.61 -13.49 24.39
CA SER A 52 1.23 -13.55 23.06
C SER A 52 1.54 -12.15 22.52
N VAL A 53 0.63 -11.19 22.70
CA VAL A 53 0.80 -9.82 22.21
C VAL A 53 1.90 -9.08 22.96
N GLU A 54 2.03 -9.27 24.28
CA GLU A 54 3.16 -8.69 25.04
C GLU A 54 4.52 -9.24 24.59
N VAL A 55 4.60 -10.56 24.35
CA VAL A 55 5.81 -11.18 23.77
C VAL A 55 6.06 -10.61 22.37
N GLY A 56 5.02 -10.49 21.55
CA GLY A 56 5.09 -9.90 20.22
C GLY A 56 5.66 -8.48 20.25
N HIS A 57 5.19 -7.62 21.16
CA HIS A 57 5.70 -6.26 21.33
C HIS A 57 7.18 -6.22 21.76
N LYS A 58 7.59 -7.07 22.72
CA LYS A 58 9.00 -7.17 23.15
C LYS A 58 9.91 -7.57 21.98
N ARG A 59 9.47 -8.55 21.19
CA ARG A 59 10.21 -9.04 20.01
C ARG A 59 10.24 -8.01 18.90
N ALA A 60 9.12 -7.33 18.63
CA ALA A 60 9.08 -6.22 17.68
C ALA A 60 10.02 -5.07 18.09
N ALA A 61 10.06 -4.72 19.38
CA ALA A 61 10.98 -3.69 19.89
C ALA A 61 12.46 -4.08 19.69
N SER A 62 12.81 -5.35 19.93
CA SER A 62 14.14 -5.91 19.64
C SER A 62 14.50 -5.75 18.16
N VAL A 63 13.59 -6.11 17.25
CA VAL A 63 13.79 -5.97 15.80
C VAL A 63 13.93 -4.52 15.37
N VAL A 64 13.09 -3.62 15.87
CA VAL A 64 13.19 -2.18 15.56
C VAL A 64 14.53 -1.61 16.06
N SER A 65 14.99 -2.03 17.23
CA SER A 65 16.31 -1.65 17.76
C SER A 65 17.45 -2.15 16.87
N ALA A 66 17.36 -3.39 16.40
CA ALA A 66 18.33 -3.98 15.47
C ALA A 66 18.32 -3.25 14.12
N LEU A 67 17.14 -2.98 13.54
CA LEU A 67 17.00 -2.20 12.30
C LEU A 67 17.66 -0.82 12.41
N ARG A 68 17.54 -0.16 13.57
CA ARG A 68 18.12 1.18 13.81
C ARG A 68 19.65 1.22 13.78
N SER A 69 20.29 0.10 14.05
CA SER A 69 21.75 -0.05 14.07
C SER A 69 22.28 -0.91 12.92
N PHE A 70 21.41 -1.23 11.95
CA PHE A 70 21.71 -2.18 10.90
C PHE A 70 22.57 -1.54 9.79
N ASN A 71 23.58 -2.27 9.33
CA ASN A 71 24.47 -1.85 8.25
C ASN A 71 24.37 -2.85 7.10
N ILE A 72 24.05 -2.36 5.90
CA ILE A 72 23.90 -3.12 4.68
C ILE A 72 25.25 -3.09 3.95
N SER A 73 26.05 -4.14 4.14
CA SER A 73 27.36 -4.28 3.48
C SER A 73 27.37 -5.34 2.39
N SER A 74 26.32 -6.15 2.31
CA SER A 74 26.18 -7.25 1.35
C SER A 74 24.74 -7.40 0.88
N GLU A 75 24.54 -8.16 -0.21
CA GLU A 75 23.21 -8.54 -0.69
C GLU A 75 22.42 -9.31 0.39
N GLN A 76 23.09 -10.16 1.16
CA GLN A 76 22.45 -10.89 2.25
C GLN A 76 21.96 -9.93 3.36
N ASP A 77 22.72 -8.88 3.68
CA ASP A 77 22.28 -7.87 4.65
C ASP A 77 21.08 -7.08 4.12
N LEU A 78 21.05 -6.76 2.82
CA LEU A 78 19.90 -6.12 2.18
C LEU A 78 18.66 -7.00 2.29
N VAL A 79 18.80 -8.30 2.02
CA VAL A 79 17.73 -9.28 2.19
C VAL A 79 17.23 -9.31 3.64
N VAL A 80 18.13 -9.33 4.62
CA VAL A 80 17.77 -9.30 6.04
C VAL A 80 17.02 -8.02 6.39
N ALA A 81 17.51 -6.85 5.98
CA ALA A 81 16.86 -5.57 6.23
C ALA A 81 15.43 -5.53 5.64
N LEU A 82 15.24 -6.06 4.44
CA LEU A 82 13.92 -6.17 3.80
C LEU A 82 12.98 -7.09 4.57
N ILE A 83 13.44 -8.27 5.00
CA ILE A 83 12.62 -9.20 5.82
C ILE A 83 12.21 -8.53 7.12
N LEU A 84 13.15 -7.93 7.84
CA LEU A 84 12.88 -7.24 9.11
C LEU A 84 11.88 -6.09 8.90
N GLY A 85 12.06 -5.29 7.86
CA GLY A 85 11.13 -4.22 7.49
C GLY A 85 9.72 -4.73 7.22
N VAL A 86 9.56 -5.75 6.35
CA VAL A 86 8.25 -6.32 5.99
C VAL A 86 7.58 -6.97 7.20
N SER A 87 8.35 -7.68 8.04
CA SER A 87 7.84 -8.26 9.27
C SER A 87 7.33 -7.19 10.24
N MET A 88 8.08 -6.10 10.42
CA MET A 88 7.68 -5.01 11.31
C MET A 88 6.53 -4.18 10.75
N VAL A 89 6.45 -3.96 9.43
CA VAL A 89 5.28 -3.36 8.78
C VAL A 89 4.05 -4.23 9.02
N THR A 90 4.16 -5.55 8.82
CA THR A 90 3.07 -6.50 9.08
C THR A 90 2.63 -6.41 10.53
N PHE A 91 3.56 -6.42 11.48
CA PHE A 91 3.27 -6.25 12.91
C PHE A 91 2.55 -4.93 13.20
N ALA A 92 3.09 -3.81 12.70
CA ALA A 92 2.55 -2.47 12.92
C ALA A 92 1.12 -2.32 12.38
N MET A 93 0.81 -2.93 11.25
CA MET A 93 -0.54 -2.92 10.70
C MET A 93 -1.57 -3.71 11.54
N HIS A 94 -1.15 -4.51 12.52
CA HIS A 94 -2.06 -5.27 13.40
C HIS A 94 -2.21 -4.68 14.81
N VAL A 95 -1.40 -3.68 15.18
CA VAL A 95 -1.40 -3.11 16.54
C VAL A 95 -1.86 -1.66 16.56
N GLN A 96 -2.60 -1.27 17.59
CA GLN A 96 -3.30 0.03 17.66
C GLN A 96 -2.39 1.26 17.47
N LYS A 97 -1.17 1.21 18.00
CA LYS A 97 -0.18 2.30 17.91
C LYS A 97 0.95 2.00 16.92
N GLY A 98 0.72 1.07 15.99
CA GLY A 98 1.70 0.70 14.98
C GLY A 98 1.74 1.74 13.87
N ASN A 99 2.96 2.10 13.44
CA ASN A 99 3.16 3.03 12.34
C ASN A 99 3.91 2.35 11.18
N ALA A 100 3.14 1.72 10.29
CA ALA A 100 3.67 1.02 9.13
C ALA A 100 4.42 1.95 8.16
N TYR A 101 3.97 3.20 8.04
CA TYR A 101 4.66 4.24 7.27
C TYR A 101 6.06 4.50 7.81
N LEU A 102 6.23 4.78 9.11
CA LEU A 102 7.54 5.06 9.68
C LEU A 102 8.52 3.89 9.53
N ILE A 103 8.04 2.66 9.67
CA ILE A 103 8.88 1.46 9.50
C ILE A 103 9.31 1.28 8.04
N SER A 104 8.37 1.41 7.09
CA SER A 104 8.68 1.33 5.66
C SER A 104 9.61 2.46 5.22
N HIS A 105 9.28 3.71 5.59
CA HIS A 105 10.11 4.89 5.34
C HIS A 105 11.54 4.74 5.88
N TYR A 106 11.67 4.29 7.14
CA TYR A 106 12.98 4.09 7.75
C TYR A 106 13.78 3.00 7.03
N THR A 107 13.16 1.86 6.74
CA THR A 107 13.83 0.74 6.06
C THR A 107 14.26 1.13 4.65
N LEU A 108 13.41 1.82 3.89
CA LEU A 108 13.74 2.31 2.55
C LEU A 108 14.82 3.39 2.59
N SER A 109 14.81 4.25 3.62
CA SER A 109 15.86 5.26 3.83
C SER A 109 17.20 4.61 4.13
N LEU A 110 17.22 3.54 4.92
CA LEU A 110 18.43 2.75 5.18
C LEU A 110 19.01 2.17 3.88
N ILE A 111 18.16 1.55 3.05
CA ILE A 111 18.55 0.98 1.76
C ILE A 111 19.10 2.06 0.82
N LYS A 112 18.41 3.20 0.74
CA LYS A 112 18.79 4.33 -0.13
C LYS A 112 20.11 4.98 0.30
N THR A 113 20.26 5.29 1.58
CA THR A 113 21.44 6.00 2.10
C THR A 113 22.71 5.19 2.01
N GLN A 114 22.60 3.85 2.04
CA GLN A 114 23.73 2.94 1.91
C GLN A 114 23.99 2.51 0.46
N ASN A 115 23.30 3.11 -0.53
CA ASN A 115 23.45 2.84 -1.97
C ASN A 115 23.40 1.34 -2.31
N ALA A 116 22.50 0.60 -1.67
CA ALA A 116 22.37 -0.82 -1.92
C ALA A 116 21.98 -1.07 -3.39
N ASP A 117 22.64 -2.02 -4.05
CA ASP A 117 22.36 -2.35 -5.44
C ASP A 117 21.02 -3.11 -5.57
N LEU A 118 20.03 -2.45 -6.18
CA LEU A 118 18.69 -3.01 -6.40
C LEU A 118 18.56 -3.73 -7.75
N SER A 119 19.56 -3.61 -8.63
CA SER A 119 19.53 -4.16 -9.99
C SER A 119 19.74 -5.68 -10.02
N ALA A 120 20.56 -6.20 -9.10
CA ALA A 120 20.87 -7.62 -8.97
C ALA A 120 19.84 -8.45 -8.20
N LEU A 121 18.84 -7.81 -7.57
CA LEU A 121 17.89 -8.51 -6.70
C LEU A 121 17.11 -9.60 -7.42
N ASP A 122 16.98 -10.76 -6.75
CA ASP A 122 16.10 -11.83 -7.18
C ASP A 122 14.61 -11.43 -7.09
N SER A 123 13.75 -12.16 -7.81
CA SER A 123 12.31 -11.90 -7.85
C SER A 123 11.65 -11.84 -6.46
N SER A 124 12.01 -12.75 -5.55
CA SER A 124 11.43 -12.78 -4.21
C SER A 124 11.89 -11.63 -3.34
N THR A 125 13.11 -11.16 -3.52
CA THR A 125 13.65 -10.03 -2.75
C THR A 125 13.03 -8.71 -3.23
N ILE A 126 12.78 -8.58 -4.54
CA ILE A 126 12.08 -7.39 -5.06
C ILE A 126 10.62 -7.36 -4.61
N ASP A 127 9.94 -8.51 -4.52
CA ASP A 127 8.58 -8.54 -3.98
C ASP A 127 8.52 -7.98 -2.53
N LEU A 128 9.53 -8.26 -1.70
CA LEU A 128 9.64 -7.68 -0.36
C LEU A 128 9.87 -6.16 -0.41
N LEU A 129 10.73 -5.70 -1.32
CA LEU A 129 10.95 -4.27 -1.55
C LEU A 129 9.65 -3.58 -1.99
N MET A 130 8.89 -4.17 -2.91
CA MET A 130 7.60 -3.63 -3.36
C MET A 130 6.57 -3.58 -2.24
N CYS A 131 6.59 -4.51 -1.29
CA CYS A 131 5.73 -4.44 -0.10
C CYS A 131 6.02 -3.19 0.75
N LEU A 132 7.30 -2.84 0.93
CA LEU A 132 7.70 -1.62 1.64
C LEU A 132 7.37 -0.36 0.84
N ILE A 133 7.73 -0.33 -0.45
CA ILE A 133 7.47 0.80 -1.35
C ILE A 133 5.98 1.10 -1.41
N SER A 134 5.14 0.08 -1.57
CA SER A 134 3.69 0.26 -1.65
C SER A 134 3.10 0.80 -0.34
N THR A 135 3.56 0.27 0.79
CA THR A 135 3.16 0.75 2.12
C THR A 135 3.53 2.22 2.32
N GLU A 136 4.77 2.61 2.03
CA GLU A 136 5.22 4.00 2.17
C GLU A 136 4.45 4.91 1.20
N THR A 137 4.40 4.53 -0.08
CA THR A 137 3.82 5.33 -1.16
C THR A 137 2.36 5.65 -0.90
N PHE A 138 1.57 4.70 -0.38
CA PHE A 138 0.16 4.96 -0.09
C PHE A 138 -0.05 5.98 1.02
N GLU A 139 0.77 5.96 2.08
CA GLU A 139 0.68 7.00 3.12
C GLU A 139 1.23 8.34 2.60
N CYS A 140 2.30 8.32 1.80
CA CYS A 140 2.82 9.50 1.13
C CYS A 140 1.78 10.18 0.23
N LEU A 141 0.97 9.41 -0.51
CA LEU A 141 -0.12 9.96 -1.32
C LEU A 141 -1.14 10.68 -0.44
N LEU A 142 -1.54 10.10 0.68
CA LEU A 142 -2.50 10.71 1.60
C LEU A 142 -1.95 11.97 2.27
N ARG A 143 -0.66 12.02 2.57
CA ARG A 143 -0.02 13.13 3.31
C ARG A 143 0.68 14.16 2.43
N SER A 144 0.75 13.89 1.12
CA SER A 144 1.56 14.64 0.17
C SER A 144 3.03 14.76 0.59
N TYR A 145 3.58 13.63 1.06
CA TYR A 145 5.01 13.46 1.30
C TYR A 145 5.68 12.82 0.09
N LYS A 146 6.98 13.04 -0.07
CA LYS A 146 7.77 12.39 -1.12
C LYS A 146 8.19 10.98 -0.67
N PRO A 147 7.86 9.90 -1.42
CA PRO A 147 8.36 8.56 -1.12
C PRO A 147 9.88 8.51 -1.20
N THR A 148 10.49 7.57 -0.46
CA THR A 148 11.94 7.50 -0.34
C THR A 148 12.59 7.03 -1.63
N ILE A 149 12.04 5.95 -2.22
CA ILE A 149 12.59 5.30 -3.41
C ILE A 149 11.56 5.38 -4.54
N ARG A 150 12.00 5.89 -5.70
CA ARG A 150 11.28 5.75 -6.97
C ARG A 150 11.70 4.42 -7.59
N ILE A 151 10.74 3.52 -7.79
CA ILE A 151 11.04 2.21 -8.37
C ILE A 151 11.40 2.34 -9.85
N ASP A 152 12.47 1.66 -10.28
CA ASP A 152 12.78 1.41 -11.68
C ASP A 152 12.58 -0.08 -11.97
N LEU A 153 11.68 -0.38 -12.92
CA LEU A 153 11.34 -1.74 -13.34
C LEU A 153 11.77 -2.03 -14.78
N ARG A 154 12.63 -1.19 -15.38
CA ARG A 154 13.23 -1.47 -16.69
C ARG A 154 13.90 -2.84 -16.70
N GLY A 155 13.64 -3.62 -17.75
CA GLY A 155 14.12 -4.99 -17.90
C GLY A 155 13.37 -6.03 -17.06
N ARG A 156 12.28 -5.63 -16.37
CA ARG A 156 11.44 -6.51 -15.53
C ARG A 156 9.96 -6.44 -15.94
N GLU A 157 9.69 -6.08 -17.20
CA GLU A 157 8.35 -5.78 -17.73
C GLU A 157 7.41 -7.00 -17.73
N ASN A 158 7.96 -8.21 -17.85
CA ASN A 158 7.19 -9.46 -17.88
C ASN A 158 6.99 -10.07 -16.47
N ARG A 159 7.28 -9.33 -15.40
CA ARG A 159 7.21 -9.87 -14.04
C ARG A 159 5.88 -9.54 -13.38
N VAL A 160 5.33 -10.54 -12.69
CA VAL A 160 4.16 -10.42 -11.81
C VAL A 160 4.64 -10.44 -10.35
N ASP A 161 4.44 -9.34 -9.65
CA ASP A 161 4.74 -9.23 -8.22
C ASP A 161 3.71 -10.00 -7.38
N ARG A 162 4.13 -10.65 -6.29
CA ARG A 162 3.19 -11.49 -5.49
C ARG A 162 2.14 -10.71 -4.69
N TYR A 163 2.37 -9.43 -4.43
CA TYR A 163 1.50 -8.53 -3.65
C TYR A 163 0.75 -7.54 -4.54
N VAL A 164 1.47 -6.91 -5.47
CA VAL A 164 0.95 -5.84 -6.36
C VAL A 164 0.86 -6.25 -7.84
N GLY A 165 1.10 -7.52 -8.17
CA GLY A 165 0.70 -8.12 -9.43
C GLY A 165 1.30 -7.42 -10.64
N LEU A 166 0.44 -7.10 -11.60
CA LEU A 166 0.79 -6.30 -12.77
C LEU A 166 0.83 -4.79 -12.48
N SER A 167 0.48 -4.38 -11.25
CA SER A 167 0.36 -2.98 -10.85
C SER A 167 1.69 -2.38 -10.42
N ALA A 168 2.76 -3.16 -10.25
CA ALA A 168 4.07 -2.64 -9.83
C ALA A 168 4.54 -1.40 -10.61
N PRO A 169 4.39 -1.30 -11.95
CA PRO A 169 4.81 -0.13 -12.71
C PRO A 169 4.04 1.17 -12.37
N ILE A 170 2.80 1.08 -11.88
CA ILE A 170 2.02 2.29 -11.54
C ILE A 170 2.61 3.05 -10.36
N PHE A 171 3.44 2.41 -9.52
CA PHE A 171 4.09 3.05 -8.38
C PHE A 171 5.10 4.13 -8.80
N ALA A 172 5.64 4.06 -10.02
CA ALA A 172 6.42 5.18 -10.56
C ALA A 172 5.55 6.42 -10.76
N HIS A 173 4.31 6.26 -11.25
CA HIS A 173 3.37 7.38 -11.37
C HIS A 173 2.89 7.87 -9.99
N PHE A 174 2.64 6.97 -9.04
CA PHE A 174 2.31 7.40 -7.67
C PHE A 174 3.44 8.20 -7.01
N TYR A 175 4.70 7.83 -7.27
CA TYR A 175 5.84 8.62 -6.84
C TYR A 175 5.78 10.05 -7.41
N ASP A 176 5.56 10.17 -8.72
CA ASP A 176 5.54 11.46 -9.41
C ASP A 176 4.33 12.32 -8.94
N ILE A 177 3.16 11.71 -8.68
CA ILE A 177 2.00 12.36 -8.04
C ILE A 177 2.36 12.91 -6.66
N CYS A 178 3.02 12.12 -5.82
CA CYS A 178 3.46 12.54 -4.49
C CYS A 178 4.45 13.71 -4.58
N GLU A 179 5.41 13.65 -5.51
CA GLU A 179 6.41 14.71 -5.70
C GLU A 179 5.75 16.04 -6.09
N VAL A 180 4.82 16.00 -7.05
CA VAL A 180 4.03 17.18 -7.44
C VAL A 180 3.20 17.69 -6.26
N SER A 181 2.44 16.82 -5.60
CA SER A 181 1.57 17.21 -4.48
C SER A 181 2.37 17.86 -3.35
N SER A 182 3.53 17.29 -3.02
CA SER A 182 4.44 17.82 -2.01
C SER A 182 5.00 19.18 -2.42
N SER A 183 5.37 19.34 -3.70
CA SER A 183 5.88 20.61 -4.23
C SER A 183 4.82 21.70 -4.20
N ILE A 184 3.55 21.38 -4.48
CA ILE A 184 2.43 22.32 -4.36
C ILE A 184 2.21 22.70 -2.88
N ARG A 185 2.17 21.71 -1.97
CA ARG A 185 1.92 21.96 -0.53
C ARG A 185 2.94 22.91 0.10
N HIS A 186 4.21 22.83 -0.30
CA HIS A 186 5.29 23.62 0.28
C HIS A 186 5.66 24.87 -0.52
N SER A 187 4.99 25.14 -1.65
CA SER A 187 5.24 26.35 -2.45
C SER A 187 4.22 27.43 -2.11
N GLU A 188 4.66 28.65 -1.84
CA GLU A 188 3.77 29.80 -1.64
C GLU A 188 2.96 30.13 -2.91
N VAL A 189 3.55 29.88 -4.08
CA VAL A 189 2.92 30.10 -5.38
C VAL A 189 3.13 28.87 -6.26
N THR A 190 2.07 28.31 -6.81
CA THR A 190 2.16 27.17 -7.72
C THR A 190 2.83 27.62 -9.03
N ARG A 191 4.06 27.14 -9.25
CA ARG A 191 4.82 27.48 -10.44
C ARG A 191 4.24 26.78 -11.68
N PRO A 192 4.24 27.41 -12.86
CA PRO A 192 3.76 26.77 -14.10
C PRO A 192 4.48 25.46 -14.44
N GLU A 193 5.73 25.30 -13.99
CA GLU A 193 6.51 24.06 -14.15
C GLU A 193 5.89 22.87 -13.40
N ILE A 194 5.37 23.12 -12.20
CA ILE A 194 4.72 22.10 -11.36
C ILE A 194 3.40 21.65 -12.02
N LEU A 195 2.65 22.59 -12.59
CA LEU A 195 1.41 22.28 -13.32
C LEU A 195 1.69 21.47 -14.60
N ARG A 196 2.68 21.87 -15.40
CA ARG A 196 3.12 21.09 -16.57
C ARG A 196 3.59 19.68 -16.19
N HIS A 197 4.25 19.55 -15.05
CA HIS A 197 4.63 18.24 -14.54
C HIS A 197 3.40 17.42 -14.15
N LEU A 198 2.41 18.01 -13.47
CA LEU A 198 1.14 17.36 -13.16
C LEU A 198 0.39 16.90 -14.42
N GLU A 199 0.36 17.72 -15.47
CA GLU A 199 -0.21 17.36 -16.78
C GLU A 199 0.50 16.15 -17.38
N THR A 200 1.84 16.15 -17.36
CA THR A 200 2.64 15.02 -17.85
C THR A 200 2.34 13.73 -17.06
N VAL A 201 2.21 13.84 -15.75
CA VAL A 201 1.85 12.70 -14.88
C VAL A 201 0.43 12.22 -15.16
N HIS A 202 -0.52 13.14 -15.33
CA HIS A 202 -1.90 12.85 -15.69
C HIS A 202 -1.99 12.09 -17.01
N ASP A 203 -1.30 12.57 -18.05
CA ASP A 203 -1.26 11.91 -19.36
C ASP A 203 -0.62 10.52 -19.26
N GLY A 204 0.46 10.39 -18.47
CA GLY A 204 1.09 9.10 -18.18
C GLY A 204 0.11 8.10 -17.56
N VAL A 205 -0.62 8.51 -16.52
CA VAL A 205 -1.63 7.67 -15.85
C VAL A 205 -2.80 7.32 -16.77
N CYS A 206 -3.25 8.28 -17.60
CA CYS A 206 -4.35 8.07 -18.54
C CYS A 206 -4.02 7.00 -19.59
N HIS A 207 -2.79 6.96 -20.08
CA HIS A 207 -2.33 6.00 -21.09
C HIS A 207 -1.74 4.73 -20.48
N TRP A 208 -1.46 4.71 -19.17
CA TRP A 208 -0.91 3.54 -18.49
C TRP A 208 -1.87 2.34 -18.57
N GLN A 209 -1.30 1.19 -18.93
CA GLN A 209 -1.93 -0.12 -18.87
C GLN A 209 -0.90 -1.14 -18.35
N PRO A 210 -1.32 -2.15 -17.57
CA PRO A 210 -0.43 -3.23 -17.18
C PRO A 210 0.02 -4.03 -18.41
N LEU A 211 1.30 -4.41 -18.44
CA LEU A 211 1.80 -5.39 -19.42
C LEU A 211 1.53 -6.79 -18.90
N THR A 212 0.96 -7.65 -19.74
CA THR A 212 0.70 -9.06 -19.40
C THR A 212 1.78 -9.96 -19.99
N PRO A 213 2.36 -10.89 -19.21
CA PRO A 213 3.26 -11.92 -19.74
C PRO A 213 2.60 -12.76 -20.85
N VAL A 214 3.41 -13.34 -21.74
CA VAL A 214 2.89 -14.16 -22.86
C VAL A 214 2.14 -15.40 -22.35
N ASP A 215 2.61 -15.99 -21.25
CA ASP A 215 2.05 -17.18 -20.60
C ASP A 215 0.99 -16.83 -19.52
N PHE A 216 0.50 -15.59 -19.46
CA PHE A 216 -0.27 -15.08 -18.32
C PHE A 216 -1.54 -15.89 -18.01
N LEU A 217 -2.28 -16.31 -19.03
CA LEU A 217 -3.52 -17.10 -18.85
C LEU A 217 -3.26 -18.58 -18.56
N GLU A 218 -2.04 -19.05 -18.82
CA GLU A 218 -1.61 -20.44 -18.61
C GLU A 218 -0.99 -20.59 -17.22
N ARG A 219 -0.27 -19.57 -16.76
CA ARG A 219 0.47 -19.54 -15.50
C ARG A 219 -0.40 -19.26 -14.27
N PHE A 220 -1.48 -18.49 -14.43
CA PHE A 220 -2.30 -18.05 -13.30
C PHE A 220 -3.74 -18.54 -13.41
N THR A 221 -4.37 -18.75 -12.26
CA THR A 221 -5.79 -19.11 -12.21
C THR A 221 -6.66 -17.96 -12.72
N LYS A 222 -7.87 -18.28 -13.20
CA LYS A 222 -8.84 -17.25 -13.66
C LYS A 222 -9.13 -16.21 -12.58
N ALA A 223 -9.22 -16.62 -11.31
CA ALA A 223 -9.46 -15.71 -10.20
C ALA A 223 -8.27 -14.75 -9.96
N GLU A 224 -7.03 -15.25 -10.07
CA GLU A 224 -5.82 -14.44 -9.97
C GLU A 224 -5.73 -13.42 -11.11
N VAL A 225 -6.01 -13.85 -12.35
CA VAL A 225 -6.08 -12.96 -13.51
C VAL A 225 -7.10 -11.84 -13.29
N VAL A 226 -8.32 -12.19 -12.84
CA VAL A 226 -9.36 -11.20 -12.52
C VAL A 226 -8.90 -10.23 -11.43
N ASN A 227 -8.28 -10.73 -10.36
CA ASN A 227 -7.77 -9.89 -9.27
C ASN A 227 -6.64 -8.96 -9.72
N MET A 228 -5.69 -9.43 -10.52
CA MET A 228 -4.57 -8.61 -11.02
C MET A 228 -5.04 -7.50 -11.95
N MET A 229 -5.95 -7.82 -12.87
CA MET A 229 -6.51 -6.81 -13.79
C MET A 229 -7.35 -5.78 -13.04
N ALA A 230 -8.14 -6.23 -12.06
CA ALA A 230 -8.93 -5.32 -11.22
C ALA A 230 -8.03 -4.45 -10.34
N GLN A 231 -6.97 -5.00 -9.74
CA GLN A 231 -5.98 -4.27 -8.97
C GLN A 231 -5.36 -3.13 -9.78
N ALA A 232 -4.86 -3.44 -10.98
CA ALA A 232 -4.31 -2.45 -11.89
C ALA A 232 -5.33 -1.37 -12.24
N LYS A 233 -6.57 -1.76 -12.54
CA LYS A 233 -7.66 -0.83 -12.88
C LYS A 233 -8.01 0.11 -11.73
N VAL A 234 -8.25 -0.41 -10.52
CA VAL A 234 -8.67 0.44 -9.38
C VAL A 234 -7.55 1.35 -8.90
N LEU A 235 -6.29 0.92 -8.95
CA LEU A 235 -5.14 1.77 -8.62
C LEU A 235 -4.98 2.91 -9.63
N ARG A 236 -5.19 2.63 -10.92
CA ARG A 236 -5.18 3.67 -11.96
C ARG A 236 -6.32 4.67 -11.79
N LEU A 237 -7.53 4.19 -11.54
CA LEU A 237 -8.68 5.07 -11.26
C LEU A 237 -8.45 5.91 -10.00
N ALA A 238 -7.84 5.34 -8.96
CA ALA A 238 -7.47 6.07 -7.76
C ALA A 238 -6.42 7.15 -8.06
N ALA A 239 -5.40 6.86 -8.87
CA ALA A 239 -4.43 7.86 -9.32
C ALA A 239 -5.11 9.03 -10.05
N MET A 240 -6.03 8.73 -10.97
CA MET A 240 -6.81 9.76 -11.68
C MET A 240 -7.66 10.60 -10.73
N LEU A 241 -8.30 9.96 -9.74
CA LEU A 241 -9.12 10.66 -8.75
C LEU A 241 -8.28 11.56 -7.83
N ILE A 242 -7.10 11.09 -7.42
CA ILE A 242 -6.14 11.89 -6.66
C ILE A 242 -5.72 13.11 -7.48
N ILE A 243 -5.33 12.92 -8.75
CA ILE A 243 -4.94 14.02 -9.65
C ILE A 243 -6.10 15.02 -9.83
N HIS A 244 -7.32 14.54 -10.02
CA HIS A 244 -8.52 15.38 -10.06
C HIS A 244 -8.64 16.25 -8.81
N ARG A 245 -8.39 15.69 -7.62
CA ARG A 245 -8.45 16.42 -6.35
C ARG A 245 -7.23 17.29 -6.05
N ILE A 246 -6.14 17.12 -6.80
CA ILE A 246 -5.03 18.09 -6.82
C ILE A 246 -5.44 19.32 -7.64
N TYR A 247 -6.16 19.14 -8.76
CA TYR A 247 -6.66 20.25 -9.57
C TYR A 247 -7.87 20.95 -8.97
N HIS A 248 -8.77 20.21 -8.31
CA HIS A 248 -10.06 20.70 -7.86
C HIS A 248 -10.28 20.37 -6.37
N PRO A 249 -10.59 21.36 -5.53
CA PRO A 249 -10.87 21.07 -4.13
C PRO A 249 -12.18 20.28 -3.99
N TYR A 250 -12.34 19.57 -2.88
CA TYR A 250 -13.62 18.95 -2.53
C TYR A 250 -14.72 20.01 -2.47
N GLY A 251 -15.88 19.71 -3.06
CA GLY A 251 -16.99 20.68 -3.23
C GLY A 251 -17.00 21.39 -4.58
N GLN A 252 -15.97 21.16 -5.43
CA GLN A 252 -15.88 21.65 -6.80
C GLN A 252 -15.60 20.50 -7.77
N SER A 253 -16.18 20.59 -8.97
CA SER A 253 -16.04 19.55 -10.02
C SER A 253 -16.32 18.13 -9.48
N ASP A 254 -17.33 18.00 -8.60
CA ASP A 254 -17.59 16.75 -7.88
C ASP A 254 -18.20 15.66 -8.77
N LYS A 255 -18.74 16.02 -9.94
CA LYS A 255 -19.34 15.05 -10.86
C LYS A 255 -18.29 14.06 -11.37
N GLU A 256 -17.15 14.57 -11.82
CA GLU A 256 -16.01 13.79 -12.32
C GLU A 256 -15.41 12.92 -11.20
N GLY A 257 -15.21 13.51 -10.01
CA GLY A 257 -14.75 12.78 -8.83
C GLY A 257 -15.68 11.62 -8.45
N LEU A 258 -16.99 11.89 -8.44
CA LEU A 258 -18.00 10.87 -8.14
C LEU A 258 -18.07 9.77 -9.21
N MET A 259 -17.88 10.11 -10.50
CA MET A 259 -17.81 9.10 -11.56
C MET A 259 -16.64 8.14 -11.37
N LEU A 260 -15.45 8.66 -11.06
CA LEU A 260 -14.27 7.84 -10.77
C LEU A 260 -14.48 6.98 -9.52
N SER A 261 -15.04 7.56 -8.45
CA SER A 261 -15.37 6.84 -7.22
C SER A 261 -16.33 5.68 -7.48
N LYS A 262 -17.43 5.92 -8.21
CA LYS A 262 -18.40 4.87 -8.59
C LYS A 262 -17.74 3.76 -9.40
N ALA A 263 -16.87 4.12 -10.36
CA ALA A 263 -16.14 3.13 -11.16
C ALA A 263 -15.23 2.24 -10.29
N ILE A 264 -14.55 2.81 -9.29
CA ILE A 264 -13.74 2.06 -8.33
C ILE A 264 -14.63 1.11 -7.50
N ILE A 265 -15.70 1.63 -6.91
CA ILE A 265 -16.61 0.86 -6.04
C ILE A 265 -17.26 -0.30 -6.81
N SER A 266 -17.76 -0.05 -8.02
CA SER A 266 -18.36 -1.10 -8.86
C SER A 266 -17.34 -2.18 -9.26
N GLU A 267 -16.08 -1.84 -9.43
CA GLU A 267 -15.03 -2.83 -9.71
C GLU A 267 -14.79 -3.75 -8.50
N PHE A 268 -14.76 -3.19 -7.28
CA PHE A 268 -14.69 -4.00 -6.05
C PHE A 268 -15.90 -4.93 -5.92
N GLU A 269 -17.11 -4.42 -6.19
CA GLU A 269 -18.34 -5.23 -6.13
C GLU A 269 -18.30 -6.40 -7.12
N ARG A 270 -17.90 -6.11 -8.36
CA ARG A 270 -17.76 -7.11 -9.42
C ARG A 270 -16.76 -8.21 -9.01
N VAL A 271 -15.60 -7.83 -8.48
CA VAL A 271 -14.58 -8.81 -8.07
C VAL A 271 -15.02 -9.61 -6.85
N LEU A 272 -15.65 -8.97 -5.86
CA LEU A 272 -16.18 -9.67 -4.70
C LEU A 272 -17.24 -10.72 -5.10
N GLN A 273 -18.13 -10.38 -6.04
CA GLN A 273 -19.12 -11.31 -6.56
C GLN A 273 -18.48 -12.50 -7.29
N LEU A 274 -17.45 -12.26 -8.12
CA LEU A 274 -16.84 -13.30 -8.96
C LEU A 274 -15.82 -14.17 -8.23
N SER A 275 -15.01 -13.58 -7.34
CA SER A 275 -13.87 -14.26 -6.71
C SER A 275 -14.09 -14.60 -5.24
N GLN A 276 -15.14 -14.03 -4.62
CA GLN A 276 -15.39 -14.11 -3.17
C GLN A 276 -14.20 -13.63 -2.31
N ARG A 277 -13.28 -12.85 -2.90
CA ARG A 277 -12.11 -12.27 -2.24
C ARG A 277 -12.01 -10.78 -2.54
N SER A 278 -11.42 -10.04 -1.59
CA SER A 278 -11.01 -8.66 -1.82
C SER A 278 -9.87 -8.58 -2.82
N ILE A 279 -9.78 -7.47 -3.55
CA ILE A 279 -8.61 -7.15 -4.38
C ILE A 279 -7.43 -6.83 -3.44
N PRO A 280 -6.32 -7.59 -3.45
CA PRO A 280 -5.20 -7.35 -2.54
C PRO A 280 -4.52 -5.99 -2.78
N CYS A 281 -3.89 -5.41 -1.76
CA CYS A 281 -3.10 -4.16 -1.87
C CYS A 281 -3.85 -2.96 -2.53
N THR A 282 -5.16 -2.82 -2.31
CA THR A 282 -5.98 -1.72 -2.90
C THR A 282 -6.81 -0.93 -1.88
N ALA A 283 -6.50 -1.07 -0.59
CA ALA A 283 -7.21 -0.34 0.46
C ALA A 283 -7.20 1.19 0.24
N LEU A 284 -6.10 1.74 -0.31
CA LEU A 284 -6.03 3.14 -0.70
C LEU A 284 -7.06 3.50 -1.77
N ALA A 285 -7.18 2.69 -2.84
CA ALA A 285 -8.13 2.97 -3.92
C ALA A 285 -9.57 3.03 -3.40
N TYR A 286 -9.93 2.10 -2.52
CA TYR A 286 -11.24 2.11 -1.87
C TYR A 286 -11.42 3.33 -0.95
N LEU A 287 -10.38 3.70 -0.20
CA LEU A 287 -10.38 4.86 0.70
C LEU A 287 -10.63 6.17 -0.06
N VAL A 288 -9.89 6.39 -1.14
CA VAL A 288 -10.02 7.60 -1.98
C VAL A 288 -11.42 7.66 -2.60
N ALA A 289 -11.95 6.52 -3.08
CA ALA A 289 -13.32 6.48 -3.60
C ALA A 289 -14.36 6.84 -2.52
N CYS A 290 -14.18 6.36 -1.29
CA CYS A 290 -15.09 6.67 -0.19
C CYS A 290 -15.12 8.15 0.17
N PHE A 291 -14.03 8.89 0.01
CA PHE A 291 -14.00 10.35 0.27
C PHE A 291 -14.99 11.14 -0.59
N GLU A 292 -15.33 10.62 -1.77
CA GLU A 292 -16.29 11.26 -2.69
C GLU A 292 -17.76 11.10 -2.25
N ILE A 293 -18.05 10.08 -1.43
CA ILE A 293 -19.42 9.74 -1.04
C ILE A 293 -20.01 10.82 -0.12
N SER A 294 -21.24 11.24 -0.41
CA SER A 294 -21.95 12.27 0.36
C SER A 294 -23.31 11.81 0.91
N GLY A 295 -23.96 10.81 0.29
CA GLY A 295 -25.26 10.30 0.74
C GLY A 295 -25.14 9.40 1.98
N MET A 296 -26.02 9.59 2.98
CA MET A 296 -25.97 8.84 4.25
C MET A 296 -26.09 7.32 4.07
N GLU A 297 -26.98 6.87 3.18
CA GLU A 297 -27.15 5.44 2.87
C GLU A 297 -25.92 4.86 2.16
N GLU A 298 -25.38 5.59 1.17
CA GLU A 298 -24.17 5.20 0.46
C GLU A 298 -22.95 5.13 1.40
N ARG A 299 -22.83 6.09 2.33
CA ARG A 299 -21.79 6.10 3.37
C ARG A 299 -21.89 4.86 4.26
N SER A 300 -23.09 4.53 4.71
CA SER A 300 -23.34 3.35 5.54
C SER A 300 -22.97 2.06 4.79
N SER A 301 -23.40 1.95 3.52
CA SER A 301 -23.04 0.82 2.65
C SER A 301 -21.52 0.72 2.43
N ALA A 302 -20.82 1.84 2.25
CA ALA A 302 -19.38 1.84 2.05
C ALA A 302 -18.62 1.37 3.30
N ILE A 303 -19.06 1.79 4.50
CA ILE A 303 -18.48 1.34 5.76
C ILE A 303 -18.71 -0.16 5.97
N GLU A 304 -19.91 -0.68 5.72
CA GLU A 304 -20.20 -2.11 5.82
C GLU A 304 -19.34 -2.92 4.83
N ARG A 305 -19.26 -2.47 3.58
CA ARG A 305 -18.48 -3.12 2.53
C ARG A 305 -16.97 -3.09 2.82
N SER A 306 -16.48 -2.09 3.53
CA SER A 306 -15.07 -2.00 3.93
C SER A 306 -14.58 -3.23 4.70
N GLU A 307 -15.47 -3.95 5.40
CA GLU A 307 -15.12 -5.17 6.14
C GLU A 307 -14.73 -6.33 5.21
N LYS A 308 -15.27 -6.32 3.99
CA LYS A 308 -14.97 -7.31 2.94
C LYS A 308 -13.87 -6.85 1.99
N VAL A 309 -13.56 -5.55 1.94
CA VAL A 309 -12.55 -4.97 1.03
C VAL A 309 -11.20 -4.77 1.73
N VAL A 310 -11.21 -4.23 2.95
CA VAL A 310 -10.01 -3.96 3.75
C VAL A 310 -9.79 -5.14 4.68
N THR A 311 -9.23 -6.23 4.17
CA THR A 311 -9.23 -7.53 4.88
C THR A 311 -7.92 -7.87 5.59
N PHE A 312 -6.94 -6.95 5.55
CA PHE A 312 -5.58 -7.18 6.02
C PHE A 312 -5.52 -7.45 7.52
N SER A 313 -6.09 -6.56 8.33
CA SER A 313 -6.17 -6.69 9.79
C SER A 313 -7.37 -5.90 10.31
N LYS A 314 -7.82 -6.20 11.54
CA LYS A 314 -8.86 -5.40 12.21
C LYS A 314 -8.41 -3.96 12.42
N GLN A 315 -7.14 -3.76 12.75
CA GLN A 315 -6.60 -2.42 12.95
C GLN A 315 -6.58 -1.59 11.65
N ALA A 316 -6.27 -2.21 10.51
CA ALA A 316 -6.34 -1.54 9.21
C ALA A 316 -7.78 -1.10 8.87
N GLN A 317 -8.78 -1.92 9.20
CA GLN A 317 -10.21 -1.56 9.05
C GLN A 317 -10.59 -0.39 9.95
N LEU A 318 -10.15 -0.38 11.20
CA LEU A 318 -10.40 0.73 12.13
C LEU A 318 -9.77 2.03 11.62
N ASN A 319 -8.50 1.98 11.20
CA ASN A 319 -7.79 3.13 10.65
C ASN A 319 -8.49 3.65 9.38
N PHE A 320 -8.94 2.75 8.51
CA PHE A 320 -9.74 3.10 7.34
C PHE A 320 -11.02 3.85 7.73
N LYS A 321 -11.84 3.27 8.62
CA LYS A 321 -13.12 3.87 9.06
C LYS A 321 -12.90 5.25 9.69
N THR A 322 -11.86 5.39 10.51
CA THR A 322 -11.48 6.70 11.10
C THR A 322 -11.14 7.72 10.03
N LYS A 323 -10.25 7.40 9.08
CA LYS A 323 -9.86 8.34 8.01
C LYS A 323 -11.05 8.77 7.15
N VAL A 324 -11.93 7.82 6.77
CA VAL A 324 -13.15 8.11 6.01
C VAL A 324 -14.07 9.06 6.78
N ASN A 325 -14.34 8.77 8.05
CA ASN A 325 -15.24 9.59 8.87
C ASN A 325 -14.69 11.02 9.09
N LEU A 326 -13.38 11.18 9.27
CA LEU A 326 -12.77 12.49 9.40
C LEU A 326 -12.95 13.34 8.14
N VAL A 327 -12.74 12.76 6.96
CA VAL A 327 -12.95 13.45 5.68
C VAL A 327 -14.41 13.78 5.44
N TRP A 328 -15.32 12.86 5.72
CA TRP A 328 -16.76 13.13 5.63
C TRP A 328 -17.19 14.25 6.58
N ASN A 329 -16.72 14.23 7.82
CA ASN A 329 -17.00 15.30 8.77
C ASN A 329 -16.48 16.65 8.26
N ALA A 330 -15.26 16.71 7.72
CA ALA A 330 -14.73 17.95 7.15
C ALA A 330 -15.61 18.48 6.01
N LYS A 331 -16.05 17.60 5.09
CA LYS A 331 -16.95 17.96 4.00
C LYS A 331 -18.32 18.43 4.51
N ASP A 332 -18.88 17.77 5.52
CA ASP A 332 -20.20 18.10 6.08
C ASP A 332 -20.20 19.47 6.78
N HIS A 333 -19.04 19.92 7.27
CA HIS A 333 -18.85 21.28 7.80
C HIS A 333 -18.55 22.33 6.71
N GLY A 334 -18.61 21.95 5.43
CA GLY A 334 -18.39 22.86 4.30
C GLY A 334 -16.92 23.19 4.03
N CYS A 335 -15.96 22.43 4.59
CA CYS A 335 -14.54 22.64 4.30
C CYS A 335 -14.25 22.35 2.82
N GLN A 336 -13.68 23.33 2.12
CA GLN A 336 -13.11 23.15 0.78
C GLN A 336 -11.60 22.99 0.91
N PHE A 337 -11.08 21.85 0.50
CA PHE A 337 -9.66 21.55 0.57
C PHE A 337 -9.23 20.73 -0.65
N TYR A 338 -7.99 20.92 -1.06
CA TYR A 338 -7.36 20.13 -2.12
C TYR A 338 -6.78 18.83 -1.56
N TRP A 339 -6.47 17.89 -2.43
CA TRP A 339 -5.82 16.64 -2.05
C TRP A 339 -4.53 16.86 -1.24
N PHE A 340 -3.72 17.85 -1.62
CA PHE A 340 -2.44 18.11 -0.95
C PHE A 340 -2.57 18.71 0.46
N GLN A 341 -3.78 19.03 0.90
CA GLN A 341 -4.12 19.50 2.25
C GLN A 341 -4.78 18.40 3.10
N LEU A 342 -4.96 17.19 2.55
CA LEU A 342 -5.69 16.12 3.21
C LEU A 342 -5.12 15.75 4.59
N ASP A 343 -3.80 15.81 4.75
CA ASP A 343 -3.06 15.57 6.01
C ASP A 343 -3.57 16.42 7.19
N ASP A 344 -4.11 17.62 6.90
CA ASP A 344 -4.64 18.53 7.92
C ASP A 344 -6.01 18.04 8.47
N TYR A 345 -6.65 17.08 7.78
CA TYR A 345 -7.96 16.52 8.12
C TYR A 345 -7.90 15.04 8.52
N ILE A 346 -6.90 14.29 8.05
CA ILE A 346 -6.69 12.90 8.46
C ILE A 346 -5.70 12.86 9.64
N GLY A 347 -6.20 12.57 10.84
CA GLY A 347 -5.39 12.52 12.06
C GLY A 347 -4.20 11.55 11.95
N THR A 348 -3.17 11.77 12.79
CA THR A 348 -1.94 10.95 12.85
C THR A 348 -2.14 9.55 13.37
#